data_AF-A0A1B8TH35-F1
#
_entry.id   AF-A0A1B8TH35-F1
#
_cell.length_a   1.000
_cell.length_b   1.000
_cell.length_c   1.000
_cell.angle_alpha   90.00
_cell.angle_beta   90.00
_cell.angle_gamma   90.00
#
_symmetry.space_group_name_H-M   'P 1'
#
loop_
_entity.id
_entity.type
_entity.pdbx_description
1 polymer ?
#
loop_
_entity_poly.entity_id
_entity_poly.type
_entity_poly.pdbx_seq_one_letter_code
_entity_poly.pdbx_strand_id
1 'polypeptide(L)'
;MQTLYEQQVHLASVFIASNQERVASVTDTAVKMANDLLGRLAPKILLKNSLTNLQALVEPSKIETFGVRLRQHAIEFVQAGASGAYWELIDGISALADATGTQWPYMTQQLRSARLEHALEHFQSCNQLLEVETEKLTA
;
A
#
# COMPACT_ATOMS: atom_id res chain seq x y z
N MET A 1 -10.41 27.66 -3.08
CA MET A 1 -9.61 26.42 -3.03
C MET A 1 -8.86 26.25 -1.71
N GLN A 2 -8.21 27.28 -1.17
CA GLN A 2 -7.46 27.19 0.09
C GLN A 2 -8.27 26.63 1.28
N THR A 3 -9.51 27.10 1.48
CA THR A 3 -10.40 26.65 2.55
C THR A 3 -10.75 25.16 2.49
N LEU A 4 -10.86 24.58 1.29
CA LEU A 4 -11.14 23.14 1.11
C LEU A 4 -9.94 22.29 1.51
N TYR A 5 -8.72 22.75 1.20
CA TYR A 5 -7.50 22.04 1.58
C TYR A 5 -7.28 22.07 3.10
N GLU A 6 -7.44 23.24 3.72
CA GLU A 6 -7.37 23.40 5.18
C GLU A 6 -8.41 22.52 5.90
N GLN A 7 -9.63 22.44 5.35
CA GLN A 7 -10.66 21.54 5.84
C GLN A 7 -10.24 20.06 5.74
N GLN A 8 -9.61 19.64 4.64
CA GLN A 8 -9.16 18.26 4.50
C GLN A 8 -8.00 17.90 5.44
N VAL A 9 -7.08 18.83 5.70
CA VAL A 9 -6.03 18.66 6.73
C VAL A 9 -6.67 18.41 8.09
N HIS A 10 -7.65 19.24 8.47
CA HIS A 10 -8.36 19.08 9.73
C HIS A 10 -9.12 17.74 9.80
N LEU A 11 -9.89 17.40 8.75
CA LEU A 11 -10.66 16.15 8.71
C LEU A 11 -9.78 14.90 8.76
N ALA A 12 -8.64 14.90 8.05
CA ALA A 12 -7.67 13.80 8.10
C ALA A 12 -7.09 13.64 9.51
N SER A 13 -6.70 14.74 10.15
CA SER A 13 -6.18 14.73 11.52
C SER A 13 -7.20 14.20 12.52
N VAL A 14 -8.46 14.64 12.44
CA VAL A 14 -9.56 14.14 13.28
C VAL A 14 -9.80 12.65 13.05
N PHE A 15 -9.79 12.20 11.79
CA PHE A 15 -9.98 10.78 11.45
C PHE A 15 -8.88 9.92 12.07
N ILE A 16 -7.61 10.29 11.87
CA ILE A 16 -6.44 9.57 12.39
C ILE A 16 -6.49 9.53 13.92
N ALA A 17 -6.74 10.67 14.57
CA ALA A 17 -6.82 10.73 16.03
C ALA A 17 -7.94 9.84 16.59
N SER A 18 -9.09 9.81 15.92
CA SER A 18 -10.25 9.00 16.34
C SER A 18 -10.09 7.51 16.03
N ASN A 19 -9.15 7.13 15.16
CA ASN A 19 -8.95 5.75 14.68
C ASN A 19 -7.48 5.30 14.83
N GLN A 20 -6.74 5.85 15.79
CA GLN A 20 -5.28 5.71 15.88
C GLN A 20 -4.82 4.25 15.86
N GLU A 21 -5.41 3.40 16.69
CA GLU A 21 -5.06 1.98 16.77
C GLU A 21 -5.36 1.23 15.46
N ARG A 22 -6.52 1.53 14.84
CA ARG A 22 -6.92 0.90 13.59
C ARG A 22 -6.01 1.32 12.44
N VAL A 23 -5.69 2.61 12.33
CA VAL A 23 -4.75 3.12 11.31
C VAL A 23 -3.37 2.53 11.51
N ALA A 24 -2.87 2.45 12.75
CA ALA A 24 -1.58 1.82 13.04
C ALA A 24 -1.57 0.33 12.64
N SER A 25 -2.60 -0.43 13.02
CA SER A 25 -2.71 -1.85 12.66
C SER A 25 -2.75 -2.11 11.15
N VAL A 26 -3.50 -1.27 10.40
CA VAL A 26 -3.57 -1.37 8.93
C VAL A 26 -2.22 -1.00 8.31
N THR A 27 -1.54 0.00 8.86
CA THR A 27 -0.20 0.41 8.41
C THR A 27 0.84 -0.70 8.65
N ASP A 28 0.80 -1.35 9.81
CA ASP A 28 1.67 -2.49 10.11
C ASP A 28 1.39 -3.67 9.17
N THR A 29 0.11 -3.88 8.81
CA THR A 29 -0.27 -4.88 7.81
C THR A 29 0.32 -4.55 6.44
N ALA A 30 0.27 -3.28 6.02
CA ALA A 30 0.90 -2.83 4.77
C ALA A 30 2.41 -3.08 4.76
N VAL A 31 3.10 -2.75 5.87
CA VAL A 31 4.54 -3.00 6.05
C VAL A 31 4.86 -4.49 5.99
N LYS A 32 4.05 -5.33 6.63
CA LYS A 32 4.21 -6.79 6.56
C LYS A 32 4.07 -7.29 5.12
N MET A 33 3.00 -6.91 4.42
CA MET A 33 2.76 -7.33 3.03
C MET A 33 3.84 -6.84 2.07
N ALA A 34 4.34 -5.62 2.27
CA ALA A 34 5.48 -5.10 1.54
C ALA A 34 6.73 -5.98 1.75
N ASN A 35 7.07 -6.30 3.00
CA ASN A 35 8.20 -7.18 3.31
C ASN A 35 8.02 -8.58 2.70
N ASP A 36 6.83 -9.16 2.79
CA ASP A 36 6.54 -10.49 2.25
C ASP A 36 6.70 -10.51 0.72
N LEU A 37 6.16 -9.51 0.02
CA LEU A 37 6.30 -9.37 -1.43
C LEU A 37 7.78 -9.16 -1.82
N LEU A 38 8.51 -8.30 -1.12
CA LEU A 38 9.93 -8.05 -1.36
C LEU A 38 10.83 -9.24 -1.02
N GLY A 39 10.43 -10.10 -0.08
CA GLY A 39 11.20 -11.26 0.33
C GLY A 39 10.97 -12.48 -0.56
N ARG A 40 9.75 -12.64 -1.11
CA ARG A 40 9.31 -13.88 -1.76
C ARG A 40 9.18 -13.78 -3.28
N LEU A 41 8.62 -12.67 -3.76
CA LEU A 41 8.26 -12.50 -5.17
C LEU A 41 9.24 -11.57 -5.89
N ALA A 42 9.47 -10.37 -5.36
CA ALA A 42 10.32 -9.37 -5.98
C ALA A 42 11.76 -9.83 -6.30
N PRO A 43 12.45 -10.68 -5.51
CA PRO A 43 13.82 -11.11 -5.83
C PRO A 43 13.93 -11.93 -7.11
N LYS A 44 12.82 -12.49 -7.59
CA LYS A 44 12.74 -13.28 -8.83
C LYS A 44 12.46 -12.41 -10.07
N ILE A 45 12.03 -11.17 -9.86
CA ILE A 45 11.51 -10.28 -10.91
C ILE A 45 12.39 -9.04 -11.05
N LEU A 46 12.78 -8.44 -9.92
CA LEU A 46 13.48 -7.17 -9.89
C LEU A 46 15.00 -7.34 -9.83
N LEU A 47 15.69 -6.36 -10.40
CA LEU A 47 17.14 -6.23 -10.22
C LEU A 47 17.47 -5.94 -8.75
N LYS A 48 18.65 -6.44 -8.31
CA LYS A 48 19.13 -6.30 -6.93
C LYS A 48 19.11 -4.86 -6.40
N ASN A 49 19.55 -3.90 -7.21
CA ASN A 49 19.57 -2.49 -6.80
C ASN A 49 18.15 -1.95 -6.56
N SER A 50 17.19 -2.27 -7.43
CA SER A 50 15.78 -1.88 -7.27
C SER A 50 15.19 -2.50 -6.00
N LEU A 51 15.46 -3.79 -5.77
CA LEU A 51 15.03 -4.49 -4.56
C LEU A 51 15.58 -3.83 -3.29
N THR A 52 16.88 -3.56 -3.22
CA THR A 52 17.52 -2.92 -2.06
C THR A 52 16.96 -1.52 -1.81
N ASN A 53 16.74 -0.74 -2.87
CA ASN A 53 16.15 0.61 -2.74
C ASN A 53 14.72 0.57 -2.19
N LEU A 54 13.92 -0.42 -2.62
CA LEU A 54 12.55 -0.60 -2.12
C LEU A 54 12.54 -1.06 -0.65
N GLN A 55 13.42 -2.01 -0.28
CA GLN A 55 13.54 -2.51 1.09
C GLN A 55 13.86 -1.40 2.10
N ALA A 56 14.65 -0.39 1.71
CA ALA A 56 14.98 0.76 2.55
C ALA A 56 13.79 1.69 2.88
N LEU A 57 12.64 1.49 2.23
CA LEU A 57 11.44 2.30 2.39
C LEU A 57 10.33 1.57 3.17
N VAL A 58 10.51 0.29 3.52
CA VAL A 58 9.47 -0.52 4.17
C VAL A 58 9.42 -0.26 5.68
N GLU A 59 8.85 0.86 6.05
CA GLU A 59 8.55 1.25 7.43
C GLU A 59 7.26 2.07 7.48
N PRO A 60 6.54 2.11 8.63
CA PRO A 60 5.24 2.77 8.73
C PRO A 60 5.22 4.22 8.22
N SER A 61 6.26 5.01 8.53
CA SER A 61 6.38 6.41 8.15
C SER A 61 6.66 6.64 6.65
N LYS A 62 7.09 5.60 5.91
CA LYS A 62 7.47 5.69 4.49
C LYS A 62 6.61 4.82 3.59
N ILE A 63 5.58 4.14 4.12
CA ILE A 63 4.83 3.13 3.36
C ILE A 63 4.16 3.68 2.09
N GLU A 64 3.66 4.93 2.14
CA GLU A 64 3.12 5.60 0.94
C GLU A 64 4.23 5.85 -0.10
N THR A 65 5.39 6.31 0.35
CA THR A 65 6.56 6.52 -0.53
C THR A 65 7.03 5.20 -1.14
N PHE A 66 7.05 4.12 -0.35
CA PHE A 66 7.31 2.77 -0.84
C PHE A 66 6.32 2.39 -1.95
N GLY A 67 5.01 2.57 -1.75
CA GLY A 67 3.99 2.27 -2.75
C GLY A 67 4.19 3.04 -4.06
N VAL A 68 4.48 4.34 -3.97
CA VAL A 68 4.78 5.18 -5.14
C VAL A 68 6.01 4.67 -5.90
N ARG A 69 7.07 4.25 -5.19
CA ARG A 69 8.29 3.72 -5.81
C ARG A 69 8.08 2.34 -6.40
N LEU A 70 7.38 1.45 -5.69
CA LEU A 70 7.03 0.12 -6.18
C LEU A 70 6.22 0.22 -7.47
N ARG A 71 5.32 1.21 -7.58
CA ARG A 71 4.49 1.43 -8.80
C ARG A 71 5.32 1.63 -10.07
N GLN A 72 6.56 2.10 -9.94
CA GLN A 72 7.46 2.31 -11.08
C GLN A 72 7.93 1.00 -11.73
N HIS A 73 7.72 -0.14 -11.05
CA HIS A 73 8.13 -1.47 -11.51
C HIS A 73 6.97 -2.30 -12.09
N ALA A 74 5.84 -1.66 -12.44
CA ALA A 74 4.66 -2.35 -12.94
C ALA A 74 4.94 -3.26 -14.14
N ILE A 75 5.81 -2.81 -15.05
CA ILE A 75 6.11 -3.55 -16.29
C ILE A 75 6.81 -4.86 -15.96
N GLU A 76 7.78 -4.86 -15.05
CA GLU A 76 8.53 -6.04 -14.65
C GLU A 76 7.62 -7.13 -14.06
N PHE A 77 6.70 -6.75 -13.17
CA PHE A 77 5.73 -7.70 -12.58
C PHE A 77 4.72 -8.24 -13.60
N VAL A 78 4.24 -7.38 -14.52
CA VAL A 78 3.32 -7.80 -15.59
C VAL A 78 4.01 -8.75 -16.57
N GLN A 79 5.25 -8.46 -16.98
CA GLN A 79 6.01 -9.31 -17.89
C GLN A 79 6.36 -10.67 -17.27
N ALA A 80 6.57 -10.71 -15.95
CA ALA A 80 6.77 -11.96 -15.21
C ALA A 80 5.47 -12.78 -15.03
N GLY A 81 4.31 -12.26 -15.43
CA GLY A 81 3.02 -12.93 -15.25
C GLY A 81 2.60 -13.10 -13.79
N ALA A 82 3.16 -12.28 -12.89
CA ALA A 82 2.97 -12.34 -11.44
C ALA A 82 2.65 -10.94 -10.89
N SER A 83 1.60 -10.32 -11.42
CA SER A 83 1.22 -8.94 -11.10
C SER A 83 0.03 -8.81 -10.15
N GLY A 84 -0.64 -9.90 -9.80
CA GLY A 84 -1.84 -9.88 -8.96
C GLY A 84 -1.53 -9.39 -7.56
N ALA A 85 -0.62 -10.05 -6.84
CA ALA A 85 -0.22 -9.64 -5.50
C ALA A 85 0.41 -8.24 -5.50
N TYR A 86 1.14 -7.91 -6.57
CA TYR A 86 1.69 -6.57 -6.78
C TYR A 86 0.61 -5.48 -6.85
N TRP A 87 -0.44 -5.67 -7.65
CA TRP A 87 -1.51 -4.68 -7.79
C TRP A 87 -2.32 -4.55 -6.50
N GLU A 88 -2.63 -5.65 -5.83
CA GLU A 88 -3.30 -5.63 -4.54
C GLU A 88 -2.51 -4.85 -3.48
N LEU A 89 -1.19 -5.02 -3.41
CA LEU A 89 -0.35 -4.25 -2.50
C LEU A 89 -0.38 -2.74 -2.83
N ILE A 90 -0.27 -2.38 -4.12
CA ILE A 90 -0.31 -0.97 -4.56
C ILE A 90 -1.67 -0.33 -4.24
N ASP A 91 -2.76 -1.03 -4.52
CA ASP A 91 -4.11 -0.52 -4.31
C ASP A 91 -4.43 -0.43 -2.81
N GLY A 92 -3.96 -1.39 -2.01
CA GLY A 92 -4.08 -1.35 -0.56
C GLY A 92 -3.33 -0.16 0.07
N ILE A 93 -2.08 0.10 -0.36
CA ILE A 93 -1.32 1.27 0.10
C ILE A 93 -2.00 2.57 -0.34
N SER A 94 -2.52 2.62 -1.58
CA SER A 94 -3.22 3.79 -2.10
C SER A 94 -4.51 4.06 -1.33
N ALA A 95 -5.27 3.03 -0.99
CA ALA A 95 -6.47 3.14 -0.17
C ALA A 95 -6.17 3.62 1.26
N LEU A 96 -5.08 3.13 1.86
CA LEU A 96 -4.60 3.63 3.16
C LEU A 96 -4.21 5.12 3.09
N ALA A 97 -3.50 5.52 2.03
CA ALA A 97 -3.13 6.92 1.80
C ALA A 97 -4.37 7.80 1.60
N ASP A 98 -5.39 7.33 0.90
CA ASP A 98 -6.64 8.06 0.73
C ASP A 98 -7.40 8.25 2.05
N ALA A 99 -7.41 7.21 2.89
CA ALA A 99 -8.08 7.25 4.20
C ALA A 99 -7.42 8.26 5.15
N THR A 100 -6.09 8.36 5.11
CA THR A 100 -5.29 9.14 6.06
C THR A 100 -4.79 10.49 5.52
N GLY A 101 -4.80 10.67 4.20
CA GLY A 101 -4.22 11.82 3.52
C GLY A 101 -5.19 12.99 3.29
N THR A 102 -4.67 14.03 2.62
CA THR A 102 -5.37 15.31 2.40
C THR A 102 -5.59 15.62 0.92
N GLN A 103 -5.24 14.69 0.04
CA GLN A 103 -5.17 14.88 -1.41
C GLN A 103 -6.56 15.03 -2.05
N TRP A 104 -7.60 14.45 -1.43
CA TRP A 104 -8.96 14.41 -1.99
C TRP A 104 -9.86 15.51 -1.39
N PRO A 105 -10.30 16.49 -2.19
CA PRO A 105 -11.01 17.68 -1.68
C PRO A 105 -12.40 17.39 -1.08
N TYR A 106 -13.02 16.26 -1.45
CA TYR A 106 -14.39 15.89 -1.02
C TYR A 106 -14.41 14.68 -0.09
N MET A 107 -13.28 14.38 0.55
CA MET A 107 -13.16 13.21 1.42
C MET A 107 -13.92 13.44 2.73
N THR A 108 -14.85 12.53 3.05
CA THR A 108 -15.66 12.55 4.28
C THR A 108 -15.14 11.51 5.28
N GLN A 109 -15.52 11.62 6.56
CA GLN A 109 -15.15 10.63 7.58
C GLN A 109 -15.64 9.21 7.22
N GLN A 110 -16.85 9.10 6.67
CA GLN A 110 -17.40 7.82 6.20
C GLN A 110 -16.58 7.24 5.05
N LEU A 111 -16.22 8.07 4.06
CA LEU A 111 -15.41 7.62 2.93
C LEU A 111 -14.00 7.22 3.37
N ARG A 112 -13.39 7.93 4.33
CA ARG A 112 -12.10 7.55 4.94
C ARG A 112 -12.17 6.17 5.60
N SER A 113 -13.22 5.91 6.37
CA SER A 113 -13.43 4.58 6.97
C SER A 113 -13.57 3.49 5.92
N ALA A 114 -14.31 3.74 4.85
CA ALA A 114 -14.46 2.79 3.75
C ALA A 114 -13.13 2.54 3.01
N ARG A 115 -12.33 3.59 2.75
CA ARG A 115 -10.98 3.43 2.16
C ARG A 115 -10.03 2.64 3.07
N LEU A 116 -10.12 2.83 4.39
CA LEU A 116 -9.33 2.06 5.35
C LEU A 116 -9.72 0.57 5.37
N GLU A 117 -11.01 0.28 5.18
CA GLU A 117 -11.51 -1.09 5.02
C GLU A 117 -11.06 -1.72 3.70
N HIS A 118 -11.19 -1.01 2.58
CA HIS A 118 -10.68 -1.47 1.29
C HIS A 118 -9.18 -1.76 1.33
N ALA A 119 -8.40 -0.96 2.07
CA ALA A 119 -6.97 -1.23 2.26
C ALA A 119 -6.73 -2.64 2.86
N LEU A 120 -7.53 -3.02 3.87
CA LEU A 120 -7.45 -4.34 4.48
C LEU A 120 -7.87 -5.46 3.52
N GLU A 121 -8.94 -5.26 2.76
CA GLU A 121 -9.42 -6.22 1.76
C GLU A 121 -8.34 -6.48 0.70
N HIS A 122 -7.69 -5.43 0.21
CA HIS A 122 -6.56 -5.52 -0.70
C HIS A 122 -5.38 -6.26 -0.08
N PHE A 123 -5.01 -5.98 1.17
CA PHE A 123 -3.92 -6.71 1.83
C PHE A 123 -4.23 -8.19 2.07
N GLN A 124 -5.49 -8.54 2.35
CA GLN A 124 -5.93 -9.93 2.45
C GLN A 124 -5.82 -10.66 1.10
N SER A 125 -6.31 -10.03 0.02
CA SER A 125 -6.20 -10.55 -1.35
C SER A 125 -4.73 -10.67 -1.79
N CYS A 126 -3.91 -9.68 -1.47
CA CYS A 126 -2.47 -9.68 -1.71
C CYS A 126 -1.80 -10.92 -1.12
N ASN A 127 -2.10 -11.25 0.15
CA ASN A 127 -1.51 -12.41 0.81
C ASN A 127 -1.87 -13.73 0.11
N GLN A 128 -3.13 -13.88 -0.30
CA GLN A 128 -3.60 -15.08 -1.01
C GLN A 128 -2.94 -15.23 -2.38
N LEU A 129 -2.84 -14.14 -3.15
CA LEU A 129 -2.21 -14.15 -4.46
C LEU A 129 -0.70 -14.34 -4.38
N LEU A 130 -0.05 -13.79 -3.34
CA LEU A 130 1.40 -13.86 -3.18
C LEU A 130 1.89 -15.30 -3.08
N GLU A 131 1.16 -16.16 -2.38
CA GLU A 131 1.48 -17.59 -2.27
C GLU A 131 1.43 -18.25 -3.65
N VAL A 132 0.31 -18.09 -4.36
CA VAL A 132 0.09 -18.66 -5.70
C VAL A 132 1.12 -18.17 -6.71
N GLU A 133 1.43 -16.88 -6.72
CA GLU A 133 2.37 -16.29 -7.68
C GLU A 133 3.83 -16.63 -7.37
N THR A 134 4.18 -16.76 -6.08
CA THR A 134 5.52 -17.19 -5.68
C THR A 134 5.81 -18.62 -6.16
N GLU A 135 4.83 -19.51 -6.08
CA GLU A 135 4.94 -20.91 -6.51
C GLU A 135 5.13 -21.04 -8.02
N LYS A 136 4.40 -20.25 -8.81
CA LYS A 136 4.52 -20.22 -10.28
C LYS A 136 5.93 -19.92 -10.78
N LEU A 137 6.68 -19.09 -10.05
CA LEU A 137 8.05 -18.69 -10.42
C LEU A 137 9.13 -19.60 -9.83
N THR A 138 8.77 -20.66 -9.09
CA THR A 138 9.70 -21.69 -8.60
C THR A 138 9.64 -22.99 -9.39
N ALA A 139 8.59 -23.20 -10.18
CA ALA A 139 8.42 -24.36 -11.07
C ALA A 139 9.15 -24.13 -12.41
#